data_AF-A0A2M7BNM4-F1
#
_entry.id   AF-A0A2M7BNM4-F1
#
_cell.length_a   1.000
_cell.length_b   1.000
_cell.length_c   1.000
_cell.angle_alpha   90.00
_cell.angle_beta   90.00
_cell.angle_gamma   90.00
#
_symmetry.space_group_name_H-M   'P 1'
#
loop_
_entity.id
_entity.type
_entity.pdbx_description
1 polymer ?
#
loop_
_entity_poly.entity_id
_entity_poly.type
_entity_poly.pdbx_seq_one_letter_code
_entity_poly.pdbx_strand_id
1 'polypeptide(L)' 'MRKAIEKRLQTAPHDYGEPLRKSLKGYWKLRVGDYRVVFKVIESEVWILGIRHRKSVYMDIGTRM' A
#
# COMPACT_ATOMS: atom_id res chain seq x y z
N MET A 1 7.79 -11.98 0.08
CA MET A 1 7.25 -10.65 0.45
C MET A 1 8.19 -9.51 0.02
N ARG A 2 9.35 -9.32 0.66
CA ARG A 2 10.30 -8.21 0.40
C ARG A 2 10.69 -8.01 -1.08
N LYS A 3 11.22 -9.05 -1.74
CA LYS A 3 11.63 -8.99 -3.16
C LYS A 3 10.51 -8.57 -4.13
N ALA A 4 9.27 -8.95 -3.84
CA ALA A 4 8.13 -8.61 -4.69
C ALA A 4 7.73 -7.13 -4.55
N ILE A 5 7.89 -6.56 -3.35
CA ILE A 5 7.66 -5.14 -3.09
C ILE A 5 8.73 -4.33 -3.81
N GLU A 6 10.01 -4.66 -3.58
CA GLU A 6 11.15 -3.97 -4.21
C GLU A 6 11.03 -3.98 -5.74
N LYS A 7 10.85 -5.18 -6.35
CA LYS A 7 10.74 -5.30 -7.81
C LYS A 7 9.60 -4.47 -8.39
N ARG A 8 8.43 -4.44 -7.77
CA ARG A 8 7.24 -3.74 -8.30
C ARG A 8 7.31 -2.23 -8.06
N LEU A 9 7.72 -1.82 -6.87
CA LEU A 9 7.78 -0.40 -6.50
C LEU A 9 8.97 0.34 -7.12
N GLN A 10 10.08 -0.35 -7.42
CA GLN A 10 11.22 0.26 -8.11
C GLN A 10 11.04 0.36 -9.63
N THR A 11 10.20 -0.49 -10.24
CA THR A 11 10.02 -0.51 -11.70
C THR A 11 8.89 0.39 -12.16
N ALA A 12 7.69 0.24 -11.57
CA ALA A 12 6.53 1.02 -11.96
C ALA A 12 5.47 1.04 -10.84
N PRO A 13 5.68 1.82 -9.76
CA PRO A 13 4.79 1.81 -8.60
C PRO A 13 3.33 2.19 -8.95
N HIS A 14 3.14 3.03 -9.98
CA HIS A 14 1.83 3.42 -10.48
C HIS A 14 1.11 2.32 -11.28
N ASP A 15 1.84 1.38 -11.89
CA ASP A 15 1.26 0.30 -12.70
C ASP A 15 0.82 -0.89 -11.83
N TYR A 16 1.49 -1.09 -10.69
CA TYR A 16 1.20 -2.19 -9.77
C TYR A 16 0.35 -1.76 -8.56
N GLY A 17 0.27 -0.46 -8.28
CA GLY A 17 -0.52 0.10 -7.19
C GLY A 17 -1.92 0.51 -7.62
N GLU A 18 -2.88 0.39 -6.71
CA GLU A 18 -4.19 1.03 -6.85
C GLU A 18 -4.21 2.34 -6.07
N PRO A 19 -4.67 3.47 -6.65
CA PRO A 19 -4.78 4.72 -5.93
C PRO A 19 -5.87 4.63 -4.86
N LEU A 20 -5.58 5.18 -3.68
CA LEU A 20 -6.57 5.38 -2.63
C LEU A 20 -7.44 6.60 -2.95
N ARG A 21 -8.69 6.56 -2.51
CA ARG A 21 -9.74 7.53 -2.85
C ARG A 21 -10.06 8.45 -1.68
N LYS A 22 -10.86 9.48 -1.96
CA LYS A 22 -11.38 10.45 -0.97
C LYS A 22 -10.22 11.17 -0.24
N SER A 23 -10.25 11.21 1.09
CA SER A 23 -9.23 11.84 1.94
C SER A 23 -7.83 11.23 1.79
N LEU A 24 -7.72 10.06 1.16
CA LEU A 24 -6.45 9.37 0.91
C LEU A 24 -5.96 9.55 -0.54
N LYS A 25 -6.48 10.54 -1.28
CA LYS A 25 -5.97 10.89 -2.61
C LYS A 25 -4.47 11.20 -2.53
N GLY A 26 -3.70 10.65 -3.48
CA GLY A 26 -2.24 10.76 -3.52
C GLY A 26 -1.50 9.63 -2.80
N TYR A 27 -2.21 8.79 -2.04
CA TYR A 27 -1.68 7.54 -1.51
C TYR A 27 -2.08 6.35 -2.38
N TRP A 28 -1.31 5.28 -2.29
CA TRP A 28 -1.45 4.09 -3.11
C TRP A 28 -1.43 2.85 -2.23
N LYS A 29 -2.06 1.78 -2.72
CA LYS A 29 -1.97 0.45 -2.10
C LYS A 29 -1.46 -0.57 -3.12
N LEU A 30 -0.52 -1.41 -2.72
CA LEU A 30 -0.05 -2.55 -3.49
C LEU A 30 -0.45 -3.84 -2.76
N ARG A 31 -1.07 -4.77 -3.49
CA ARG A 31 -1.33 -6.12 -2.97
C ARG A 31 -0.13 -7.03 -3.25
N VAL A 32 0.39 -7.65 -2.20
CA VAL A 32 1.45 -8.66 -2.28
C VAL A 32 1.02 -9.88 -1.49
N GLY A 33 0.49 -10.89 -2.19
CA GLY A 33 -0.10 -12.07 -1.55
C GLY A 33 -1.24 -11.69 -0.60
N ASP A 34 -1.08 -12.05 0.67
CA ASP A 34 -2.04 -11.75 1.75
C ASP A 34 -1.81 -10.41 2.43
N TYR A 35 -0.88 -9.58 1.96
CA TYR A 35 -0.58 -8.28 2.54
C TYR A 35 -0.95 -7.13 1.60
N ARG A 36 -1.26 -5.98 2.20
CA ARG A 36 -1.38 -4.68 1.53
C ARG A 36 -0.27 -3.77 2.03
N VAL A 37 0.43 -3.15 1.09
CA VAL A 37 1.45 -2.13 1.33
C VAL A 37 0.82 -0.79 0.98
N VAL A 38 0.76 0.13 1.94
CA VAL A 38 0.36 1.53 1.70
C VAL A 38 1.62 2.34 1.47
N PHE A 39 1.65 3.10 0.39
CA PHE A 39 2.80 3.91 0.02
C PHE A 39 2.39 5.23 -0.63
N LYS A 40 3.36 6.12 -0.77
CA LYS A 40 3.25 7.39 -1.51
C LYS A 40 4.47 7.55 -2.40
N VAL A 41 4.27 8.08 -3.60
CA VAL A 41 5.36 8.48 -4.49
C VAL A 41 5.59 9.99 -4.29
N ILE A 42 6.81 10.37 -3.95
CA ILE A 42 7.23 11.77 -3.78
C ILE A 42 8.48 11.95 -4.62
N GLU A 43 8.38 12.78 -5.66
CA GLU A 43 9.45 12.97 -6.65
C GLU A 43 9.92 11.63 -7.24
N SER A 44 11.14 11.20 -6.91
CA SER A 44 11.74 9.93 -7.36
C SER A 44 11.75 8.84 -6.28
N GLU A 45 11.13 9.11 -5.13
CA GLU A 45 11.12 8.21 -3.98
C GLU A 45 9.77 7.54 -3.76
N VAL A 46 9.83 6.32 -3.23
CA VAL A 46 8.65 5.57 -2.79
C VAL A 46 8.69 5.39 -1.28
N TRP A 47 7.77 6.07 -0.60
CA TRP A 47 7.65 6.05 0.85
C TRP A 47 6.65 4.97 1.26
N ILE A 48 7.11 3.93 1.95
CA ILE A 48 6.23 2.89 2.51
C ILE A 48 5.73 3.37 3.88
N LEU A 49 4.43 3.56 3.98
CA LEU A 49 3.77 4.11 5.18
C LEU A 49 3.22 3.01 6.09
N GLY A 50 2.98 1.83 5.53
CA GLY A 50 2.52 0.69 6.32
C GLY A 50 2.38 -0.58 5.52
N ILE A 51 2.59 -1.70 6.20
CA ILE A 51 2.34 -3.05 5.68
C ILE A 51 1.36 -3.71 6.63
N ARG A 52 0.25 -4.21 6.09
CA ARG A 52 -0.82 -4.84 6.87
C ARG A 52 -1.30 -6.11 6.21
N HIS A 53 -1.66 -7.09 7.02
CA HIS A 53 -2.25 -8.33 6.54
C HIS A 53 -3.71 -8.08 6.10
N ARG A 54 -4.17 -8.71 5.03
CA ARG A 54 -5.50 -8.49 4.44
C ARG A 54 -6.61 -8.78 5.43
N LYS A 55 -6.42 -9.77 6.31
CA LYS A 55 -7.41 -10.17 7.31
C LYS A 55 -7.46 -9.23 8.53
N SER A 56 -6.40 -8.47 8.81
CA SER A 56 -6.39 -7.56 9.98
C SER A 56 -7.36 -6.38 9.82
N VAL A 57 -7.70 -6.03 8.57
CA VAL A 57 -8.68 -4.96 8.27
C VAL A 57 -10.06 -5.24 8.88
N TYR A 58 -10.43 -6.51 9.08
CA TYR A 58 -11.71 -6.84 9.74
C TYR A 58 -11.64 -6.72 11.27
N MET A 59 -10.45 -6.76 11.87
CA MET A 59 -10.27 -6.59 13.32
C MET A 59 -10.25 -5.12 13.72
N ASP A 60 -9.70 -4.24 12.87
CA ASP A 60 -9.58 -2.79 13.16
C ASP A 60 -10.91 -2.02 12.98
N ILE A 61 -11.94 -2.62 12.37
CA ILE A 61 -13.27 -1.99 12.21
C ILE A 61 -13.99 -1.86 13.57
N GLY A 62 -13.61 -2.65 14.57
CA GLY A 62 -14.14 -2.54 15.93
C GLY A 62 -13.62 -1.33 16.74
N THR A 63 -12.60 -0.62 16.26
CA THR A 63 -11.93 0.47 17.02
C THR A 63 -12.28 1.87 16.49
N ARG A 64 -13.39 1.99 15.77
CA ARG A 64 -13.94 3.28 15.31
C ARG A 64 -15.33 3.57 15.89
N MET A 65 -15.50 3.30 17.18
CA MET A 65 -16.56 3.90 18.00
C MET A 65 -15.95 4.90 18.96
#